data_AF-A0A8J6ZP58-F1
#
_entry.id   AF-A0A8J6ZP58-F1
#
_cell.length_a   1.000
_cell.length_b   1.000
_cell.length_c   1.000
_cell.angle_alpha   90.00
_cell.angle_beta   90.00
_cell.angle_gamma   90.00
#
_symmetry.space_group_name_H-M   'P 1'
#
loop_
_entity.id
_entity.type
_entity.pdbx_description
1 polymer ?
#
loop_
_entity_poly.entity_id
_entity_poly.type
_entity_poly.pdbx_seq_one_letter_code
_entity_poly.pdbx_strand_id
1 'polypeptide(L)'
;MRDLYVFVTTDRPDQYLNSIVHCIEQGTKQIIFIQLEDNKTEQVKLNLLRTNVYNLLQNLSTGCYKYYTGDFKDKVVQLDGEYTADDLARLKARYGSCLTDSINWNIERVQYLNLRRYISVIGKNKSAIIDVTSVSKVYIGDIFACSLLENVDKLYTFELLIKPNFDQPWKILIHELADGKEYKYTNLVGTPIFKESNKSILIRTTPLLVSVVGTVLFIAVTLAATFMFGFNSIFIQVMSTVGTVLGIISFFLVYFPIRST
;
A
#
# COMPACT_ATOMS: atom_id res chain seq x y z
N MET A 1 -1.78 18.91 0.55
CA MET A 1 -1.79 18.45 1.95
C MET A 1 -1.71 16.94 1.88
N ARG A 2 -0.77 16.28 2.58
CA ARG A 2 -0.62 14.83 2.50
C ARG A 2 -1.53 14.17 3.53
N ASP A 3 -2.26 13.16 3.10
CA ASP A 3 -3.19 12.41 3.93
C ASP A 3 -2.63 11.01 4.13
N LEU A 4 -2.54 10.56 5.38
CA LEU A 4 -2.04 9.25 5.76
C LEU A 4 -3.19 8.32 6.12
N TYR A 5 -3.35 7.27 5.34
CA TYR A 5 -4.34 6.22 5.48
C TYR A 5 -3.69 4.99 6.09
N VAL A 6 -3.84 4.81 7.41
CA VAL A 6 -3.20 3.73 8.17
C VAL A 6 -4.16 2.56 8.31
N PHE A 7 -3.89 1.45 7.64
CA PHE A 7 -4.66 0.23 7.84
C PHE A 7 -4.29 -0.42 9.18
N VAL A 8 -5.30 -0.72 10.00
CA VAL A 8 -5.11 -1.23 11.35
C VAL A 8 -5.63 -2.65 11.48
N THR A 9 -4.86 -3.49 12.16
CA THR A 9 -5.27 -4.87 12.50
C THR A 9 -4.92 -5.28 13.93
N THR A 10 -4.32 -4.38 14.69
CA THR A 10 -3.93 -4.59 16.09
C THR A 10 -4.23 -3.36 16.93
N ASP A 11 -4.49 -3.55 18.21
CA ASP A 11 -4.74 -2.49 19.18
C ASP A 11 -3.47 -1.92 19.84
N ARG A 12 -2.29 -2.38 19.40
CA ARG A 12 -0.96 -1.94 19.89
C ARG A 12 -0.55 -0.58 19.30
N PRO A 13 -0.55 0.51 20.08
CA PRO A 13 -0.34 1.86 19.55
C PRO A 13 1.09 2.12 19.05
N ASP A 14 2.08 1.47 19.65
CA ASP A 14 3.51 1.57 19.34
C ASP A 14 3.82 1.20 17.88
N GLN A 15 3.09 0.23 17.31
CA GLN A 15 3.33 -0.23 15.94
C GLN A 15 3.00 0.82 14.87
N TYR A 16 2.13 1.78 15.18
CA TYR A 16 1.72 2.83 14.26
C TYR A 16 2.57 4.10 14.40
N LEU A 17 3.26 4.24 15.54
CA LEU A 17 3.87 5.50 15.94
C LEU A 17 4.96 5.95 14.96
N ASN A 18 5.81 5.01 14.56
CA ASN A 18 6.95 5.29 13.69
C ASN A 18 6.50 5.84 12.33
N SER A 19 5.56 5.15 11.66
CA SER A 19 5.03 5.58 10.37
C SER A 19 4.32 6.92 10.46
N ILE A 20 3.55 7.15 11.54
CA ILE A 20 2.84 8.41 11.77
C ILE A 20 3.82 9.57 11.95
N VAL A 21 4.78 9.44 12.87
CA VAL A 21 5.77 10.50 13.12
C VAL A 21 6.58 10.80 11.87
N HIS A 22 7.07 9.76 11.17
CA HIS A 22 7.76 9.92 9.90
C HIS A 22 6.93 10.74 8.90
N CYS A 23 5.65 10.40 8.74
CA CYS A 23 4.78 11.10 7.80
C CYS A 23 4.47 12.55 8.22
N ILE A 24 4.27 12.82 9.52
CA ILE A 24 4.07 14.18 10.04
C ILE A 24 5.29 15.05 9.75
N GLU A 25 6.50 14.53 9.98
CA GLU A 25 7.76 15.23 9.66
C GLU A 25 7.89 15.53 8.16
N GLN A 26 7.26 14.71 7.32
CA GLN A 26 7.16 14.88 5.87
C GLN A 26 5.95 15.74 5.43
N GLY A 27 5.26 16.40 6.37
CA GLY A 27 4.18 17.35 6.09
C GLY A 27 2.77 16.76 6.00
N THR A 28 2.56 15.54 6.50
CA THR A 28 1.21 14.98 6.67
C THR A 28 0.46 15.74 7.76
N LYS A 29 -0.79 16.11 7.47
CA LYS A 29 -1.67 16.84 8.41
C LYS A 29 -3.00 16.13 8.66
N GLN A 30 -3.26 15.03 7.97
CA GLN A 30 -4.45 14.24 8.18
C GLN A 30 -4.05 12.77 8.33
N ILE A 31 -4.51 12.15 9.41
CA ILE A 31 -4.27 10.74 9.73
C ILE A 31 -5.63 10.06 9.84
N ILE A 32 -5.83 9.01 9.06
CA ILE A 32 -7.05 8.23 9.03
C ILE A 32 -6.70 6.79 9.38
N PHE A 33 -7.20 6.30 10.53
CA PHE A 33 -7.12 4.87 10.85
C PHE A 33 -8.24 4.12 10.17
N ILE A 34 -7.90 3.05 9.45
CA ILE A 34 -8.83 2.30 8.61
C ILE A 34 -8.87 0.86 9.10
N GLN A 35 -10.04 0.40 9.51
CA GLN A 35 -10.25 -1.00 9.86
C GLN A 35 -11.04 -1.71 8.76
N LEU A 36 -10.58 -2.90 8.40
CA LEU A 36 -11.34 -3.80 7.55
C LEU A 36 -12.31 -4.62 8.41
N GLU A 37 -13.59 -4.49 8.11
CA GLU A 37 -14.65 -5.25 8.75
C GLU A 37 -14.91 -6.54 7.98
N ASP A 38 -14.65 -7.66 8.66
CA ASP A 38 -15.03 -9.00 8.25
C ASP A 38 -15.10 -9.94 9.47
N ASN A 39 -15.32 -11.23 9.21
CA ASN A 39 -15.40 -12.27 10.24
C ASN A 39 -14.07 -13.02 10.46
N LYS A 40 -12.98 -12.62 9.80
CA LYS A 40 -11.69 -13.34 9.82
C LYS A 40 -10.78 -12.88 10.95
N THR A 41 -10.89 -11.62 11.37
CA THR A 41 -10.04 -11.05 12.42
C THR A 41 -10.84 -10.35 13.50
N GLU A 42 -10.30 -10.38 14.72
CA GLU A 42 -10.82 -9.58 15.83
C GLU A 42 -10.78 -8.10 15.47
N GLN A 43 -11.87 -7.41 15.77
CA GLN A 43 -12.06 -6.02 15.40
C GLN A 43 -11.41 -5.11 16.46
N VAL A 44 -10.56 -4.18 16.03
CA VAL A 44 -9.90 -3.24 16.92
C VAL A 44 -10.90 -2.18 17.40
N LYS A 45 -10.77 -1.76 18.66
CA LYS A 45 -11.51 -0.60 19.18
C LYS A 45 -10.88 0.69 18.66
N LEU A 46 -11.17 1.06 17.40
CA LEU A 46 -10.56 2.20 16.69
C LEU A 46 -10.47 3.51 17.49
N ASN A 47 -11.55 3.90 18.17
CA ASN A 47 -11.55 5.11 19.00
C ASN A 47 -10.53 5.03 20.14
N LEU A 48 -10.44 3.87 20.79
CA LEU A 48 -9.49 3.62 21.86
C LEU A 48 -8.05 3.58 21.32
N LEU A 49 -7.82 2.91 20.19
CA LEU A 49 -6.51 2.88 19.52
C LEU A 49 -6.05 4.31 19.19
N ARG A 50 -6.90 5.11 18.53
CA ARG A 50 -6.59 6.51 18.20
C ARG A 50 -6.19 7.29 19.44
N THR A 51 -6.99 7.20 20.51
CA THR A 51 -6.68 7.87 21.78
C THR A 51 -5.38 7.37 22.40
N ASN A 52 -5.10 6.06 22.33
CA ASN A 52 -3.87 5.48 22.87
C ASN A 52 -2.63 5.91 22.09
N VAL A 53 -2.70 5.99 20.75
CA VAL A 53 -1.60 6.51 19.91
C VAL A 53 -1.34 7.98 20.23
N TYR A 54 -2.39 8.80 20.29
CA TYR A 54 -2.27 10.22 20.65
C TYR A 54 -1.67 10.41 22.05
N ASN A 55 -2.17 9.66 23.04
CA ASN A 55 -1.65 9.71 24.41
C ASN A 55 -0.21 9.20 24.49
N LEU A 56 0.19 8.23 23.66
CA LEU A 56 1.57 7.77 23.60
C LEU A 56 2.50 8.86 23.05
N LEU A 57 2.08 9.60 22.01
CA LEU A 57 2.79 10.80 21.54
C LEU A 57 2.94 11.85 22.64
N GLN A 58 1.87 12.08 23.43
CA GLN A 58 1.88 13.02 24.56
C GLN A 58 2.79 12.57 25.71
N ASN A 59 2.79 11.28 26.03
CA ASN A 59 3.71 10.73 27.03
C ASN A 59 5.16 10.89 26.57
N LEU A 60 5.45 10.59 25.31
CA LEU A 60 6.80 10.74 24.76
C LEU A 60 7.24 12.21 24.70
N SER A 61 6.34 13.15 24.36
CA SER A 61 6.66 14.58 24.38
C SER A 61 6.96 15.11 25.79
N THR A 62 6.56 14.40 26.84
CA THR A 62 6.89 14.70 28.24
C THR A 62 8.04 13.85 28.79
N GLY A 63 8.60 12.93 28.00
CA GLY A 63 9.73 12.08 28.38
C GLY A 63 9.34 10.77 29.07
N CYS A 64 8.13 10.29 28.85
CA CYS A 64 7.63 9.05 29.42
C CYS A 64 7.23 8.06 28.31
N TYR A 65 7.42 6.77 28.55
CA TYR A 65 6.82 5.70 27.73
C TYR A 65 5.75 4.98 28.54
N LYS A 66 4.53 4.84 27.98
CA LYS A 66 3.44 4.09 28.60
C LYS A 66 3.15 2.82 27.81
N TYR A 67 3.05 1.70 28.52
CA TYR A 67 2.58 0.43 27.95
C TYR A 67 1.04 0.43 27.90
N TYR A 68 0.48 0.12 26.72
CA TYR A 68 -0.98 0.08 26.52
C TYR A 68 -1.54 -1.34 26.38
N THR A 69 -0.68 -2.32 26.15
CA THR A 69 -1.05 -3.72 25.89
C THR A 69 -0.10 -4.67 26.61
N GLY A 70 -0.50 -5.95 26.71
CA GLY A 70 0.28 -7.02 27.35
C GLY A 70 0.34 -6.93 28.87
N ASP A 71 1.24 -7.71 29.47
CA ASP A 71 1.34 -7.88 30.92
C ASP A 71 1.78 -6.61 31.66
N PHE A 72 2.43 -5.69 30.95
CA PHE A 72 2.88 -4.40 31.49
C PHE A 72 1.88 -3.27 31.24
N LYS A 73 0.65 -3.56 30.80
CA LYS A 73 -0.35 -2.53 30.54
C LYS A 73 -0.48 -1.55 31.72
N ASP A 74 -0.56 -0.27 31.39
CA ASP A 74 -0.61 0.87 32.31
C ASP A 74 0.70 1.18 33.07
N LYS A 75 1.76 0.37 32.92
CA LYS A 75 3.10 0.72 33.38
C LYS A 75 3.61 1.94 32.61
N VAL A 76 4.20 2.88 33.35
CA VAL A 76 4.87 4.06 32.80
C VAL A 76 6.36 3.97 33.14
N VAL A 77 7.21 4.19 32.15
CA VAL A 77 8.66 4.25 32.27
C VAL A 77 9.09 5.70 32.07
N GLN A 78 9.80 6.23 33.05
CA GLN A 78 10.45 7.54 32.93
C GLN A 78 11.73 7.37 32.12
N LEU A 79 11.88 8.18 31.07
CA LEU A 79 13.00 8.05 30.13
C LEU A 79 14.21 8.90 30.54
N ASP A 80 14.11 9.71 31.60
CA ASP A 80 15.21 10.49 32.15
C ASP A 80 16.36 9.64 32.72
N GLY A 81 16.08 8.42 33.18
CA GLY A 81 17.10 7.44 33.55
C GLY A 81 17.75 6.70 32.38
N GLU A 82 17.16 6.77 31.18
CA GLU A 82 17.59 6.05 29.98
C GLU A 82 18.35 6.95 28.98
N TYR A 83 18.19 8.26 29.10
CA TYR A 83 18.71 9.25 28.15
C TYR A 83 19.50 10.36 28.83
N THR A 84 20.46 10.91 28.09
CA THR A 84 21.08 12.18 28.49
C THR A 84 20.05 13.32 28.42
N ALA A 85 20.28 14.40 29.14
CA ALA A 85 19.38 15.56 29.14
C ALA A 85 19.14 16.12 27.71
N ASP A 86 20.19 16.13 26.88
CA ASP A 86 20.12 16.62 25.51
C ASP A 86 19.32 15.67 24.60
N ASP A 87 19.55 14.36 24.71
CA ASP A 87 18.78 13.34 23.97
C ASP A 87 17.30 13.39 24.33
N LEU A 88 17.02 13.50 25.62
CA LEU A 88 15.65 13.60 26.13
C LEU A 88 14.97 14.89 25.63
N ALA A 89 15.68 16.01 25.59
CA ALA A 89 15.15 17.26 25.05
C ALA A 89 14.82 17.13 23.55
N ARG A 90 15.70 16.48 22.76
CA ARG A 90 15.45 16.19 21.34
C ARG A 90 14.24 15.29 21.14
N LEU A 91 14.13 14.23 21.93
CA LEU A 91 12.97 13.32 21.93
C LEU A 91 11.69 14.10 22.20
N LYS A 92 11.65 14.87 23.31
CA LYS A 92 10.48 15.66 23.71
C LYS A 92 10.05 16.63 22.61
N ALA A 93 11.00 17.35 22.01
CA ALA A 93 10.73 18.29 20.92
C ALA A 93 10.18 17.58 19.67
N ARG A 94 10.75 16.44 19.29
CA ARG A 94 10.32 15.65 18.13
C ARG A 94 8.87 15.24 18.25
N TYR A 95 8.48 14.61 19.37
CA TYR A 95 7.10 14.19 19.60
C TYR A 95 6.16 15.36 19.89
N GLY A 96 6.64 16.42 20.55
CA GLY A 96 5.87 17.65 20.76
C GLY A 96 5.40 18.30 19.47
N SER A 97 6.24 18.27 18.42
CA SER A 97 5.88 18.79 17.09
C SER A 97 4.73 18.02 16.42
N CYS A 98 4.48 16.77 16.84
CA CYS A 98 3.39 15.93 16.32
C CYS A 98 2.03 16.20 16.99
N LEU A 99 1.99 17.05 18.03
CA LEU A 99 0.79 17.34 18.83
C LEU A 99 0.16 18.69 18.47
N THR A 100 0.46 19.25 17.31
CA THR A 100 -0.13 20.53 16.89
C THR A 100 -1.60 20.37 16.51
N ASP A 101 -2.41 21.39 16.78
CA ASP A 101 -3.84 21.46 16.40
C ASP A 101 -4.06 21.40 14.88
N SER A 102 -2.99 21.50 14.08
CA SER A 102 -3.04 21.40 12.62
C SER A 102 -3.16 19.98 12.09
N ILE A 103 -3.04 18.96 12.95
CA ILE A 103 -3.08 17.55 12.58
C ILE A 103 -4.43 16.95 12.95
N ASN A 104 -5.20 16.54 11.94
CA ASN A 104 -6.53 15.96 12.09
C ASN A 104 -6.47 14.43 12.17
N TRP A 105 -7.18 13.85 13.14
CA TRP A 105 -7.21 12.40 13.40
C TRP A 105 -8.61 11.82 13.23
N ASN A 106 -8.78 11.04 12.16
CA ASN A 106 -10.04 10.42 11.78
C ASN A 106 -9.96 8.89 11.88
N ILE A 107 -11.13 8.26 11.93
CA ILE A 107 -11.28 6.81 11.88
C ILE A 107 -12.30 6.44 10.82
N GLU A 108 -12.06 5.35 10.12
CA GLU A 108 -12.94 4.82 9.09
C GLU A 108 -13.04 3.31 9.21
N ARG A 109 -14.21 2.78 8.89
CA ARG A 109 -14.47 1.35 8.83
C ARG A 109 -14.91 1.00 7.42
N VAL A 110 -14.30 -0.04 6.87
CA VAL A 110 -14.50 -0.45 5.49
C VAL A 110 -14.84 -1.92 5.49
N GLN A 111 -16.03 -2.26 4.99
CA GLN A 111 -16.35 -3.67 4.74
C GLN A 111 -15.34 -4.25 3.76
N TYR A 112 -14.79 -5.43 4.08
CA TYR A 112 -13.76 -6.07 3.27
C TYR A 112 -14.12 -6.17 1.78
N LEU A 113 -15.38 -6.51 1.46
CA LEU A 113 -15.87 -6.60 0.08
C LEU A 113 -15.82 -5.26 -0.69
N ASN A 114 -15.79 -4.13 0.02
CA ASN A 114 -15.71 -2.79 -0.53
C ASN A 114 -14.27 -2.24 -0.59
N LEU A 115 -13.25 -3.01 -0.18
CA LEU A 115 -11.86 -2.58 -0.11
C LEU A 115 -11.36 -1.96 -1.42
N ARG A 116 -11.60 -2.62 -2.56
CA ARG A 116 -11.17 -2.12 -3.87
C ARG A 116 -11.80 -0.77 -4.20
N ARG A 117 -13.12 -0.64 -4.00
CA ARG A 117 -13.85 0.61 -4.24
C ARG A 117 -13.31 1.72 -3.33
N TYR A 118 -13.03 1.39 -2.08
CA TYR A 118 -12.50 2.33 -1.10
C TYR A 118 -11.09 2.83 -1.49
N ILE A 119 -10.19 1.91 -1.87
CA ILE A 119 -8.85 2.27 -2.39
C ILE A 119 -8.95 3.11 -3.65
N SER A 120 -9.90 2.83 -4.55
CA SER A 120 -10.16 3.66 -5.74
C SER A 120 -10.51 5.10 -5.38
N VAL A 121 -11.28 5.32 -4.31
CA VAL A 121 -11.59 6.67 -3.80
C VAL A 121 -10.34 7.35 -3.25
N ILE A 122 -9.53 6.65 -2.45
CA ILE A 122 -8.24 7.17 -1.95
C ILE A 122 -7.33 7.57 -3.11
N GLY A 123 -7.23 6.72 -4.15
CA GLY A 123 -6.36 6.93 -5.31
C GLY A 123 -6.67 8.17 -6.15
N LYS A 124 -7.86 8.76 -5.99
CA LYS A 124 -8.19 10.07 -6.59
C LYS A 124 -7.35 11.19 -6.00
N ASN A 125 -6.94 11.08 -4.73
CA ASN A 125 -6.01 11.99 -4.09
C ASN A 125 -4.57 11.54 -4.35
N LYS A 126 -3.88 12.17 -5.31
CA LYS A 126 -2.47 11.88 -5.63
C LYS A 126 -1.49 12.15 -4.49
N SER A 127 -1.91 12.80 -3.42
CA SER A 127 -1.10 13.04 -2.23
C SER A 127 -1.39 12.10 -1.06
N ALA A 128 -2.36 11.17 -1.22
CA ALA A 128 -2.63 10.14 -0.23
C ALA A 128 -1.47 9.15 -0.12
N ILE A 129 -1.16 8.76 1.12
CA ILE A 129 -0.19 7.72 1.48
C ILE A 129 -0.98 6.63 2.17
N ILE A 130 -0.91 5.40 1.67
CA ILE A 130 -1.45 4.23 2.35
C ILE A 130 -0.32 3.57 3.13
N ASP A 131 -0.51 3.40 4.44
CA ASP A 131 0.40 2.68 5.31
C ASP A 131 -0.16 1.30 5.68
N VAL A 132 0.67 0.28 5.52
CA VAL A 132 0.34 -1.12 5.83
C VAL A 132 1.29 -1.74 6.86
N THR A 133 1.98 -0.92 7.65
CA THR A 133 3.03 -1.37 8.59
C THR A 133 2.53 -2.44 9.57
N SER A 134 1.38 -2.20 10.20
CA SER A 134 0.82 -3.06 11.26
C SER A 134 -0.33 -3.93 10.74
N VAL A 135 -0.35 -4.21 9.44
CA VAL A 135 -1.41 -4.98 8.79
C VAL A 135 -1.12 -6.47 8.88
N SER A 136 -2.12 -7.24 9.31
CA SER A 136 -2.09 -8.69 9.31
C SER A 136 -1.79 -9.24 7.92
N LYS A 137 -1.01 -10.32 7.88
CA LYS A 137 -0.65 -11.03 6.64
C LYS A 137 -1.86 -11.43 5.79
N VAL A 138 -3.02 -11.60 6.42
CA VAL A 138 -4.28 -11.94 5.73
C VAL A 138 -4.75 -10.85 4.79
N TYR A 139 -4.49 -9.56 5.08
CA TYR A 139 -5.01 -8.44 4.29
C TYR A 139 -3.96 -7.72 3.45
N ILE A 140 -2.68 -7.82 3.80
CA ILE A 140 -1.62 -7.07 3.10
C ILE A 140 -1.60 -7.37 1.60
N GLY A 141 -1.80 -8.63 1.21
CA GLY A 141 -1.86 -9.04 -0.19
C GLY A 141 -3.03 -8.41 -0.94
N ASP A 142 -4.21 -8.36 -0.32
CA ASP A 142 -5.41 -7.79 -0.93
C ASP A 142 -5.34 -6.26 -1.03
N ILE A 143 -4.85 -5.58 0.01
CA ILE A 143 -4.62 -4.13 -0.01
C ILE A 143 -3.60 -3.77 -1.08
N PHE A 144 -2.50 -4.55 -1.17
CA PHE A 144 -1.50 -4.38 -2.21
C PHE A 144 -2.09 -4.58 -3.60
N ALA A 145 -2.78 -5.71 -3.85
CA ALA A 145 -3.40 -6.01 -5.13
C ALA A 145 -4.44 -4.95 -5.55
N CYS A 146 -5.29 -4.51 -4.64
CA CYS A 146 -6.27 -3.44 -4.90
C CYS A 146 -5.56 -2.11 -5.22
N SER A 147 -4.51 -1.76 -4.48
CA SER A 147 -3.72 -0.54 -4.74
C SER A 147 -3.11 -0.56 -6.14
N LEU A 148 -2.60 -1.71 -6.59
CA LEU A 148 -2.08 -1.86 -7.94
C LEU A 148 -3.16 -1.71 -9.02
N LEU A 149 -4.29 -2.39 -8.86
CA LEU A 149 -5.40 -2.32 -9.82
C LEU A 149 -5.95 -0.90 -9.98
N GLU A 150 -5.93 -0.13 -8.90
CA GLU A 150 -6.41 1.25 -8.87
C GLU A 150 -5.29 2.30 -9.07
N ASN A 151 -4.09 1.88 -9.49
CA ASN A 151 -2.93 2.73 -9.77
C ASN A 151 -2.54 3.67 -8.60
N VAL A 152 -2.60 3.16 -7.37
CA VAL A 152 -2.11 3.84 -6.17
C VAL A 152 -0.63 3.50 -5.99
N ASP A 153 0.23 4.48 -6.22
CA ASP A 153 1.69 4.35 -6.21
C ASP A 153 2.33 4.67 -4.86
N LYS A 154 1.55 5.15 -3.88
CA LYS A 154 2.00 5.54 -2.54
C LYS A 154 1.53 4.56 -1.48
N LEU A 155 2.02 3.33 -1.57
CA LEU A 155 1.75 2.27 -0.61
C LEU A 155 3.04 1.94 0.14
N TYR A 156 3.07 2.21 1.44
CA TYR A 156 4.27 2.20 2.26
C TYR A 156 4.16 1.25 3.46
N THR A 157 5.32 0.83 3.94
CA THR A 157 5.49 0.09 5.19
C THR A 157 6.74 0.60 5.90
N PHE A 158 6.70 0.66 7.23
CA PHE A 158 7.86 0.98 8.05
C PHE A 158 8.62 -0.31 8.41
N GLU A 159 9.81 -0.44 7.84
CA GLU A 159 10.66 -1.63 7.99
C GLU A 159 11.79 -1.34 8.99
N LEU A 160 11.87 -2.15 10.04
CA LEU A 160 13.05 -2.18 10.90
C LEU A 160 14.14 -3.02 10.24
N LEU A 161 15.32 -2.44 10.07
CA LEU A 161 16.51 -3.11 9.52
C LEU A 161 17.40 -3.71 10.63
N ILE A 162 17.00 -3.53 11.88
CA ILE A 162 17.65 -4.07 13.07
C ILE A 162 16.76 -5.12 13.74
N LYS A 163 17.37 -5.96 14.58
CA LYS A 163 16.62 -6.88 15.43
C LYS A 163 15.90 -6.07 16.52
N PRO A 164 14.56 -6.13 16.60
CA PRO A 164 13.82 -5.37 17.60
C PRO A 164 14.09 -5.89 19.02
N ASN A 165 14.22 -4.97 19.98
CA ASN A 165 14.23 -5.27 21.41
C ASN A 165 12.82 -5.02 21.99
N PHE A 166 12.09 -6.10 22.31
CA PHE A 166 10.73 -6.00 22.82
C PHE A 166 10.66 -5.75 24.33
N ASP A 167 11.76 -5.94 25.06
CA ASP A 167 11.82 -5.65 26.50
C ASP A 167 11.87 -4.14 26.75
N GLN A 168 12.48 -3.40 25.82
CA GLN A 168 12.58 -1.94 25.82
C GLN A 168 11.97 -1.37 24.53
N PRO A 169 10.63 -1.34 24.39
CA PRO A 169 9.97 -0.94 23.15
C PRO A 169 10.22 0.52 22.75
N TRP A 170 10.61 1.40 23.68
CA TRP A 170 11.06 2.75 23.31
C TRP A 170 12.33 2.74 22.47
N LYS A 171 13.17 1.70 22.58
CA LYS A 171 14.40 1.53 21.80
C LYS A 171 14.19 1.22 20.32
N ILE A 172 12.97 0.86 19.93
CA ILE A 172 12.58 0.59 18.53
C ILE A 172 11.69 1.69 17.95
N LEU A 173 11.58 2.83 18.62
CA LEU A 173 10.84 3.98 18.14
C LEU A 173 11.72 4.91 17.31
N ILE A 174 11.12 5.65 16.38
CA ILE A 174 11.80 6.44 15.36
C ILE A 174 12.85 7.45 15.88
N HIS A 175 12.77 7.87 17.15
CA HIS A 175 13.76 8.76 17.75
C HIS A 175 15.13 8.09 17.97
N GLU A 176 15.16 6.76 18.10
CA GLU A 176 16.40 5.98 18.22
C GLU A 176 16.96 5.53 16.88
N LEU A 177 16.14 5.61 15.82
CA LEU A 177 16.43 4.94 14.57
C LEU A 177 16.97 5.94 13.54
N ALA A 178 18.13 5.61 12.97
CA ALA A 178 18.70 6.32 11.84
C ALA A 178 18.06 5.88 10.51
N ASP A 179 17.49 6.83 9.77
CA ASP A 179 16.88 6.59 8.45
C ASP A 179 17.91 6.01 7.46
N GLY A 180 17.47 4.99 6.71
CA GLY A 180 18.28 4.26 5.74
C GLY A 180 19.26 3.25 6.33
N LYS A 181 19.53 3.31 7.64
CA LYS A 181 20.45 2.40 8.35
C LYS A 181 19.70 1.41 9.24
N GLU A 182 18.87 1.93 10.13
CA GLU A 182 18.17 1.13 11.15
C GLU A 182 16.69 0.96 10.85
N TYR A 183 16.13 1.87 10.04
CA TYR A 183 14.80 1.73 9.47
C TYR A 183 14.74 2.25 8.04
N LYS A 184 13.71 1.82 7.31
CA LYS A 184 13.30 2.41 6.04
C LYS A 184 11.78 2.53 5.97
N TYR A 185 11.31 3.66 5.45
CA TYR A 185 9.92 3.80 5.05
C TYR A 185 9.78 3.42 3.57
N THR A 186 9.54 2.14 3.32
CA THR A 186 9.67 1.53 1.99
C THR A 186 8.36 1.63 1.23
N ASN A 187 8.40 2.19 0.01
CA ASN A 187 7.30 2.10 -0.94
C ASN A 187 7.28 0.71 -1.58
N LEU A 188 6.24 -0.09 -1.30
CA LEU A 188 6.10 -1.46 -1.79
C LEU A 188 5.98 -1.52 -3.33
N VAL A 189 5.34 -0.53 -3.94
CA VAL A 189 5.18 -0.40 -5.39
C VAL A 189 6.44 0.21 -6.04
N GLY A 190 7.32 0.80 -5.24
CA GLY A 190 8.55 1.44 -5.70
C GLY A 190 9.78 0.52 -5.80
N THR A 191 9.69 -0.72 -5.31
CA THR A 191 10.84 -1.62 -5.22
C THR A 191 11.38 -2.04 -6.61
N PRO A 192 12.69 -2.32 -6.75
CA PRO A 192 13.28 -2.73 -8.03
C PRO A 192 12.61 -3.98 -8.61
N ILE A 193 12.39 -4.99 -7.77
CA ILE A 193 11.71 -6.25 -8.15
C ILE A 193 10.31 -5.97 -8.68
N PHE A 194 9.57 -5.08 -8.02
CA PHE A 194 8.24 -4.70 -8.47
C PHE A 194 8.28 -3.97 -9.82
N LYS A 195 9.21 -3.02 -10.00
CA LYS A 195 9.37 -2.29 -11.27
C LYS A 195 9.70 -3.23 -12.43
N GLU A 196 10.56 -4.22 -12.22
CA GLU A 196 10.88 -5.26 -13.21
C GLU A 196 9.68 -6.16 -13.49
N SER A 197 8.95 -6.56 -12.45
CA SER A 197 7.74 -7.36 -12.57
C SER A 197 6.65 -6.63 -13.36
N ASN A 198 6.42 -5.34 -13.09
CA ASN A 198 5.45 -4.52 -13.80
C ASN A 198 5.81 -4.37 -15.29
N LYS A 199 7.09 -4.12 -15.60
CA LYS A 199 7.59 -4.12 -16.99
C LYS A 199 7.33 -5.46 -17.68
N SER A 200 7.59 -6.56 -16.98
CA SER A 200 7.39 -7.92 -17.51
C SER A 200 5.92 -8.24 -17.75
N ILE A 201 5.01 -7.80 -16.88
CA ILE A 201 3.56 -7.94 -17.06
C ILE A 201 3.10 -7.15 -18.30
N LEU A 202 3.53 -5.89 -18.42
CA LEU A 202 3.24 -5.06 -19.60
C LEU A 202 3.74 -5.72 -20.90
N ILE A 203 4.95 -6.28 -20.90
CA ILE A 203 5.50 -6.99 -22.07
C ILE A 203 4.67 -8.23 -22.41
N ARG A 204 4.14 -8.95 -21.41
CA ARG A 204 3.29 -10.13 -21.65
C ARG A 204 1.89 -9.76 -22.13
N THR A 205 1.33 -8.62 -21.72
CA THR A 205 -0.02 -8.19 -22.11
C THR A 205 -0.05 -7.36 -23.39
N THR A 206 1.05 -6.72 -23.78
CA THR A 206 1.15 -5.93 -25.02
C THR A 206 0.84 -6.76 -26.29
N PRO A 207 1.36 -7.98 -26.47
CA PRO A 207 1.00 -8.84 -27.60
C PRO A 207 -0.51 -9.11 -27.68
N LEU A 208 -1.19 -9.23 -26.54
CA LEU A 208 -2.64 -9.45 -26.49
C LEU A 208 -3.40 -8.20 -26.92
N LEU A 209 -2.98 -7.01 -26.45
CA LEU A 209 -3.60 -5.75 -26.87
C LEU A 209 -3.37 -5.46 -28.35
N VAL A 210 -2.15 -5.70 -28.85
CA VAL A 210 -1.82 -5.59 -30.29
C VAL A 210 -2.61 -6.60 -31.11
N SER A 211 -2.78 -7.83 -30.62
CA SER A 211 -3.60 -8.85 -31.28
C SER A 211 -5.06 -8.43 -31.36
N VAL A 212 -5.65 -7.89 -30.29
CA VAL A 212 -7.03 -7.39 -30.29
C VAL A 212 -7.21 -6.24 -31.29
N VAL A 213 -6.33 -5.22 -31.23
CA VAL A 213 -6.39 -4.08 -32.16
C VAL A 213 -6.18 -4.53 -33.61
N GLY A 214 -5.19 -5.39 -33.84
CA GLY A 214 -4.90 -5.96 -35.17
C GLY A 214 -6.06 -6.77 -35.73
N THR A 215 -6.73 -7.56 -34.88
CA THR A 215 -7.92 -8.34 -35.26
C THR A 215 -9.07 -7.45 -35.67
N VAL A 216 -9.36 -6.39 -34.89
CA VAL A 216 -10.41 -5.42 -35.24
C VAL A 216 -10.12 -4.74 -36.58
N LEU A 217 -8.86 -4.35 -36.80
CA LEU A 217 -8.44 -3.68 -38.02
C LEU A 217 -8.49 -4.63 -39.23
N PHE A 218 -8.10 -5.88 -39.05
CA PHE A 218 -8.18 -6.93 -40.07
C PHE A 218 -9.64 -7.22 -40.47
N ILE A 219 -10.54 -7.35 -39.49
CA ILE A 219 -11.97 -7.54 -39.74
C ILE A 219 -12.52 -6.35 -40.53
N ALA A 220 -12.20 -5.12 -40.12
CA ALA A 220 -12.67 -3.91 -40.81
C ALA A 220 -12.20 -3.83 -42.26
N VAL A 221 -10.92 -4.11 -42.53
CA VAL A 221 -10.36 -4.14 -43.90
C VAL A 221 -11.02 -5.24 -44.73
N THR A 222 -11.21 -6.42 -44.16
CA THR A 222 -11.86 -7.55 -44.84
C THR A 222 -13.32 -7.23 -45.18
N LEU A 223 -14.05 -6.60 -44.26
CA LEU A 223 -15.42 -6.16 -44.48
C LEU A 223 -15.49 -5.12 -45.62
N ALA A 224 -14.63 -4.10 -45.56
CA ALA A 224 -14.56 -3.05 -46.59
C ALA A 224 -14.23 -3.63 -47.97
N ALA A 225 -13.23 -4.52 -48.05
CA ALA A 225 -12.88 -5.20 -49.28
C ALA A 225 -14.03 -6.08 -49.81
N THR A 226 -14.79 -6.71 -48.92
CA THR A 226 -15.96 -7.51 -49.29
C THR A 226 -17.07 -6.65 -49.89
N PHE A 227 -17.32 -5.46 -49.33
CA PHE A 227 -18.27 -4.50 -49.90
C PHE A 227 -17.81 -3.93 -51.26
N MET A 228 -16.51 -3.69 -51.44
CA MET A 228 -16.00 -3.09 -52.68
C MET A 228 -15.82 -4.09 -53.83
N PHE A 229 -15.39 -5.32 -53.54
CA PHE A 229 -14.98 -6.31 -54.56
C PHE A 229 -15.92 -7.51 -54.67
N GLY A 230 -16.86 -7.69 -53.75
CA GLY A 230 -17.81 -8.80 -53.72
C GLY A 230 -17.19 -10.14 -53.33
N PHE A 231 -18.00 -11.05 -52.77
CA PHE A 231 -17.54 -12.30 -52.13
C PHE A 231 -16.69 -13.26 -52.98
N ASN A 232 -16.72 -13.14 -54.31
CA ASN A 232 -16.01 -14.04 -55.23
C ASN A 232 -14.60 -13.57 -55.61
N SER A 233 -14.11 -12.44 -55.06
CA SER A 233 -12.74 -12.03 -55.36
C SER A 233 -11.71 -12.98 -54.74
N ILE A 234 -10.69 -13.35 -55.51
CA ILE A 234 -9.55 -14.16 -55.06
C ILE A 234 -8.89 -13.53 -53.82
N PHE A 235 -8.89 -12.20 -53.75
CA PHE A 235 -8.38 -11.45 -52.61
C PHE A 235 -9.11 -11.78 -51.31
N ILE A 236 -10.45 -11.85 -51.31
CA ILE A 236 -11.24 -12.17 -50.11
C ILE A 236 -11.04 -13.63 -49.69
N GLN A 237 -10.89 -14.56 -50.64
CA GLN A 237 -10.62 -15.96 -50.32
C GLN A 237 -9.25 -16.15 -49.67
N VAL A 238 -8.22 -15.44 -50.14
CA VAL A 238 -6.89 -15.44 -49.53
C VAL A 238 -6.94 -14.81 -48.14
N MET A 239 -7.60 -13.67 -47.98
CA MET A 239 -7.75 -13.00 -46.68
C MET A 239 -8.53 -13.87 -45.68
N SER A 240 -9.61 -14.53 -46.10
CA SER A 240 -10.37 -15.45 -45.24
C SER A 240 -9.53 -16.62 -44.78
N THR A 241 -8.76 -17.25 -45.68
CA THR A 241 -7.88 -18.37 -45.35
C THR A 241 -6.79 -17.98 -44.35
N VAL A 242 -6.12 -16.84 -44.58
CA VAL A 242 -5.09 -16.32 -43.67
C VAL A 242 -5.71 -15.98 -42.31
N GLY A 243 -6.89 -15.36 -42.30
CA GLY A 243 -7.63 -15.04 -41.08
C GLY A 243 -8.00 -16.28 -40.26
N THR A 244 -8.45 -17.36 -40.90
CA THR A 244 -8.77 -18.62 -40.21
C THR A 244 -7.52 -19.28 -39.62
N VAL A 245 -6.41 -19.33 -40.37
CA VAL A 245 -5.13 -19.89 -39.89
C VAL A 245 -4.62 -19.09 -38.69
N LEU A 246 -4.61 -17.76 -38.78
CA LEU A 246 -4.21 -16.88 -37.67
C LEU A 246 -5.16 -17.01 -36.47
N GLY A 247 -6.46 -17.17 -36.70
CA GLY A 247 -7.45 -17.41 -35.65
C GLY A 247 -7.18 -18.72 -34.90
N ILE A 248 -6.87 -19.81 -35.61
CA ILE A 248 -6.52 -21.10 -35.00
C ILE A 248 -5.22 -20.98 -34.20
N ILE A 249 -4.18 -20.34 -34.75
CA ILE A 249 -2.90 -20.12 -34.06
C ILE A 249 -3.11 -19.28 -32.79
N SER A 250 -3.91 -18.21 -32.87
CA SER A 250 -4.22 -17.36 -31.71
C SER A 250 -5.00 -18.13 -30.64
N PHE A 251 -5.98 -18.96 -31.04
CA PHE A 251 -6.71 -19.81 -30.10
C PHE A 251 -5.77 -20.80 -29.40
N PHE A 252 -4.84 -21.39 -30.15
CA PHE A 252 -3.85 -22.32 -29.62
C PHE A 252 -2.90 -21.63 -28.62
N LEU A 253 -2.40 -20.45 -28.93
CA LEU A 253 -1.49 -19.70 -28.04
C LEU A 253 -2.18 -19.18 -26.77
N VAL A 254 -3.48 -18.88 -26.81
CA VAL A 254 -4.25 -18.46 -25.63
C VAL A 254 -4.54 -19.65 -24.70
N TYR A 255 -4.89 -20.81 -25.25
CA TYR A 255 -5.21 -22.01 -24.45
C TYR A 255 -3.97 -22.81 -24.03
N PHE A 256 -2.89 -22.74 -24.80
CA PHE A 256 -1.61 -23.39 -24.51
C PHE A 256 -0.49 -22.33 -24.50
N PRO A 257 -0.46 -21.45 -23.48
CA PRO A 257 0.60 -20.46 -23.38
C PRO A 257 1.94 -21.18 -23.27
N ILE A 258 2.89 -20.82 -24.15
CA ILE A 258 4.26 -21.35 -24.12
C ILE A 258 4.86 -20.97 -22.77
N ARG A 259 4.95 -21.95 -21.86
CA ARG A 259 5.64 -21.77 -20.58
C ARG A 259 7.13 -21.81 -20.87
N SER A 260 7.79 -20.66 -20.76
CA SER A 260 9.25 -20.60 -20.70
C SER A 260 9.71 -21.41 -19.49
N THR A 261 10.48 -22.46 -19.75
CA THR A 261 11.25 -23.20 -18.73
C THR A 261 12.47 -22.41 -18.33
#